data_AF-A0A377ASU0-F1
#
_entry.id   AF-A0A377ASU0-F1
#
_cell.length_a   1.000
_cell.length_b   1.000
_cell.length_c   1.000
_cell.angle_alpha   90.00
_cell.angle_beta   90.00
_cell.angle_gamma   90.00
#
_symmetry.space_group_name_H-M   'P 1'
#
loop_
_entity.id
_entity.type
_entity.pdbx_description
1 polymer ?
#
loop_
_entity_poly.entity_id
_entity_poly.type
_entity_poly.pdbx_seq_one_letter_code
_entity_poly.pdbx_strand_id
1 'polypeptide(L)' 'MTTSTSSKHTLAFRDADGTTRLEYSDVKITTLPPAKRVYGGEADAADKAEAANKKEKANG' A
#
# COMPACT_ATOMS: atom_id res chain seq x y z
N MET A 1 8.91 -14.60 -12.35
CA MET A 1 7.45 -14.83 -12.19
C MET A 1 6.88 -13.65 -11.43
N THR A 2 6.42 -12.62 -12.15
CA THR A 2 5.93 -11.38 -11.54
C THR A 2 4.43 -11.53 -11.30
N THR A 3 4.04 -11.80 -10.05
CA THR A 3 2.64 -11.85 -9.64
C THR A 3 2.07 -10.44 -9.66
N SER A 4 1.38 -10.06 -10.74
CA SER A 4 0.67 -8.78 -10.84
C SER A 4 -0.60 -8.84 -9.99
N THR A 5 -0.50 -8.50 -8.70
CA THR A 5 -1.66 -8.42 -7.79
C THR A 5 -2.62 -7.32 -8.28
N SER A 6 -3.80 -7.70 -8.79
CA SER A 6 -4.81 -6.77 -9.30
C SER A 6 -5.31 -5.85 -8.16
N SER A 7 -5.01 -4.55 -8.25
CA SER A 7 -5.66 -3.53 -7.42
C SER A 7 -7.00 -3.16 -8.05
N LYS A 8 -8.03 -2.96 -7.21
CA LYS A 8 -9.38 -2.59 -7.65
C LYS A 8 -9.83 -1.28 -7.00
N HIS A 9 -10.54 -0.43 -7.75
CA HIS A 9 -11.35 0.66 -7.20
C HIS A 9 -12.70 0.10 -6.76
N THR A 10 -13.17 0.51 -5.58
CA THR A 10 -14.54 0.29 -5.13
C THR A 10 -15.41 1.47 -5.54
N LEU A 11 -16.50 1.20 -6.24
CA LEU A 11 -17.53 2.16 -6.62
C LEU A 11 -18.80 1.82 -5.86
N ALA A 12 -19.42 2.80 -5.21
CA ALA A 12 -20.64 2.62 -4.44
C ALA A 12 -21.76 3.48 -5.04
N PHE A 13 -22.86 2.85 -5.42
CA PHE A 13 -24.01 3.51 -6.04
C PHE A 13 -25.23 3.41 -5.11
N ARG A 14 -25.91 4.54 -4.93
CA ARG A 14 -27.18 4.59 -4.21
C ARG A 14 -28.31 4.38 -5.21
N ASP A 15 -29.03 3.27 -5.03
CA ASP A 15 -30.21 2.95 -5.83
C ASP A 15 -31.45 3.66 -5.27
N ALA A 16 -32.47 3.82 -6.13
CA ALA A 16 -33.69 4.54 -5.79
C ALA A 16 -34.52 3.87 -4.67
N ASP A 17 -34.31 2.58 -4.45
CA ASP A 17 -34.88 1.80 -3.35
C ASP A 17 -34.14 2.01 -2.01
N GLY A 18 -33.11 2.86 -2.00
CA GLY A 18 -32.29 3.16 -0.84
C GLY A 18 -31.16 2.17 -0.59
N THR A 19 -30.90 1.22 -1.50
CA THR A 19 -29.86 0.21 -1.32
C THR A 19 -28.46 0.63 -1.82
N THR A 20 -27.45 -0.02 -1.22
CA THR A 20 -26.00 -0.12 -1.55
C THR A 20 -25.61 -1.12 -2.62
N ARG A 21 -25.49 -0.75 -3.90
CA ARG A 21 -24.65 -1.56 -4.81
C ARG A 21 -23.18 -1.15 -4.74
N LEU A 22 -22.32 -2.16 -4.57
CA LEU A 22 -20.87 -2.02 -4.68
C LEU A 22 -20.41 -2.68 -5.99
N GLU A 23 -19.54 -1.99 -6.72
CA GLU A 23 -18.84 -2.53 -7.89
C GLU A 23 -17.33 -2.36 -7.74
N TYR A 24 -16.58 -3.26 -8.39
CA TYR A 24 -15.12 -3.28 -8.32
C TYR A 24 -14.55 -3.16 -9.73
N SER A 25 -13.86 -2.05 -10.00
CA SER A 25 -13.22 -1.80 -11.29
C SER A 25 -11.70 -1.98 -11.18
N ASP A 26 -11.03 -2.48 -12.22
CA ASP A 26 -9.57 -2.66 -12.23
C ASP A 26 -8.82 -1.34 -12.21
N VAL A 27 -7.80 -1.26 -11.36
CA VAL A 27 -6.78 -0.20 -11.42
C VAL A 27 -5.81 -0.53 -12.55
N LYS A 28 -5.88 0.25 -13.63
CA LYS A 28 -4.87 0.22 -14.70
C LYS A 28 -3.66 1.04 -14.28
N ILE A 29 -2.55 0.37 -14.01
CA ILE A 29 -1.29 1.01 -13.67
C ILE A 29 -0.53 1.30 -14.96
N THR A 30 -0.39 2.59 -15.32
CA THR A 30 0.17 3.00 -16.61
C THR A 30 1.64 3.42 -16.56
N THR A 31 2.17 3.75 -15.38
CA THR A 31 3.43 4.50 -15.30
C THR A 31 4.41 3.94 -14.27
N LEU A 32 3.95 3.67 -13.04
CA LEU A 32 4.81 3.17 -11.97
C LEU A 32 4.23 1.87 -11.39
N PRO A 33 5.00 0.77 -11.37
CA PRO A 33 4.52 -0.47 -10.77
C PRO A 33 4.25 -0.30 -9.28
N PRO A 34 3.42 -1.17 -8.67
CA PRO A 34 3.21 -1.18 -7.23
C PRO A 34 4.53 -1.25 -6.47
N ALA A 35 4.71 -0.37 -5.49
CA ALA A 35 5.90 -0.28 -4.66
C ALA A 35 5.55 -0.28 -3.18
N LYS A 36 6.55 -0.54 -2.34
CA LYS A 36 6.40 -0.44 -0.89
C LYS A 36 6.04 0.99 -0.50
N ARG A 37 5.14 1.13 0.48
CA ARG A 37 4.75 2.43 1.02
C ARG A 37 5.87 2.93 1.94
N VAL A 38 6.16 4.23 1.86
CA VAL A 38 7.23 4.89 2.63
C VAL A 38 6.80 5.21 4.07
N TYR A 39 5.53 5.02 4.40
CA TYR A 39 4.96 5.34 5.71
C TYR A 39 4.02 4.22 6.19
N GLY A 40 3.89 4.08 7.51
CA GLY A 40 3.13 3.02 8.18
C GLY A 40 4.05 2.07 8.96
N GLY A 41 3.47 1.10 9.69
CA GLY A 41 4.18 0.31 10.71
C GLY A 41 5.45 -0.44 10.26
N GLU A 42 5.59 -0.79 8.98
CA GLU A 42 6.85 -1.34 8.43
C GLU A 42 7.94 -0.28 8.23
N ALA A 43 7.57 0.96 7.93
CA ALA A 43 8.51 2.08 7.83
C ALA A 43 9.00 2.52 9.23
N ASP A 44 8.13 2.52 10.23
CA ASP A 44 8.51 2.76 11.64
C ASP A 44 9.46 1.67 12.18
N ALA A 45 9.27 0.41 11.77
CA ALA A 45 10.17 -0.69 12.14
C ALA A 45 11.54 -0.59 11.44
N ALA A 46 11.57 -0.16 10.18
CA ALA A 46 12.79 0.07 9.43
C ALA A 46 13.61 1.25 9.99
N ASP A 47 12.97 2.37 10.34
CA ASP A 47 13.63 3.53 10.96
C ASP A 47 14.25 3.17 12.31
N LYS A 48 13.54 2.37 13.13
CA LYS A 48 14.09 1.82 14.39
C LYS A 48 15.27 0.87 14.18
N ALA A 49 15.23 0.02 13.16
CA ALA A 49 16.32 -0.90 12.84
C ALA A 49 17.56 -0.16 12.32
N GLU A 50 17.37 0.87 11.49
CA GLU A 50 18.46 1.71 10.97
C GLU A 50 19.09 2.56 12.09
N ALA A 51 18.28 3.15 12.98
CA ALA A 51 18.76 3.87 14.15
C ALA A 51 19.56 2.98 15.12
N ALA A 52 19.17 1.71 15.28
CA ALA A 52 19.91 0.73 16.08
C ALA A 52 21.25 0.36 15.43
N ASN A 53 21.28 0.11 14.11
CA ASN A 53 22.50 -0.23 13.39
C ASN A 53 23.51 0.94 13.38
N LYS A 54 23.03 2.18 13.32
CA LYS A 54 23.88 3.39 13.33
C LYS A 54 24.52 3.67 14.68
N LYS A 55 23.87 3.29 15.79
CA LYS A 55 24.47 3.36 17.13
C LYS A 55 25.58 2.33 17.35
N GLU A 56 25.46 1.14 16.76
CA GLU A 56 26.47 0.07 16.87
C GLU A 56 27.78 0.42 16.15
N LYS A 57 27.71 1.16 15.02
CA LYS A 57 28.89 1.61 14.26
C LYS A 57 29.61 2.84 14.85
N ALA A 58 29.05 3.47 15.89
CA ALA A 58 29.62 4.68 16.51
C ALA A 58 30.47 4.41 17.77
N ASN A 59 30.65 3.14 18.16
CA ASN A 59 31.46 2.73 19.31
C ASN A 59 32.56 1.71 18.93
N GLY A 60 33.08 1.81 17.71
CA GLY A 60 34.24 1.05 17.23
C GLY A 60 35.45 1.96 17.06
#